data_AF-A0A5Q4SFZ3-F1
#
_entry.id   AF-A0A5Q4SFZ3-F1
#
_cell.length_a   1.000
_cell.length_b   1.000
_cell.length_c   1.000
_cell.angle_alpha   90.00
_cell.angle_beta   90.00
_cell.angle_gamma   90.00
#
_symmetry.space_group_name_H-M   'P 1'
#
loop_
_entity.id
_entity.type
_entity.pdbx_description
1 polymer ?
#
loop_
_entity_poly.entity_id
_entity_poly.type
_entity_poly.pdbx_seq_one_letter_code
_entity_poly.pdbx_strand_id
1 'polypeptide(L)'
;MDRLSNTVRPYAWGSTTAIPELLGTAPTGEPQAEMWMGAHPGAPSRLTRPAAADSTGSGAGEQSLTDVIDADPERELGSAAVRTFGPRLPFLLKLLAAGAPLSLQVHPDLAQAQQGYADEERRGVPVDAPHRTYKDANHKPELICALTPFDGLCGFRRPEEAADLIAALGVDSLKPYVDLLRASPEDRALREVLT
;
A
#
# COMPACT_ATOMS: atom_id res chain seq x y z
N MET A 1 -2.61 -4.05 26.93
CA MET A 1 -2.62 -3.19 25.73
C MET A 1 -1.19 -2.80 25.46
N ASP A 2 -0.70 -3.07 24.25
CA ASP A 2 0.69 -2.79 23.88
C ASP A 2 0.76 -1.49 23.08
N ARG A 3 1.66 -0.59 23.48
CA ARG A 3 1.95 0.61 22.70
C ARG A 3 2.91 0.25 21.58
N LEU A 4 2.53 0.52 20.33
CA LEU A 4 3.40 0.33 19.18
C LEU A 4 4.30 1.55 18.96
N SER A 5 5.57 1.27 18.68
CA SER A 5 6.51 2.18 18.03
C SER A 5 6.54 1.86 16.54
N ASN A 6 6.29 2.86 15.69
CA ASN A 6 6.03 2.67 14.27
C ASN A 6 7.12 3.30 13.41
N THR A 7 7.46 2.66 12.30
CA THR A 7 8.48 3.15 11.38
C THR A 7 7.90 4.19 10.43
N VAL A 8 8.57 5.33 10.31
CA VAL A 8 8.29 6.35 9.28
C VAL A 8 9.20 6.12 8.08
N ARG A 9 8.61 6.06 6.88
CA ARG A 9 9.30 5.86 5.60
C ARG A 9 9.60 7.23 4.97
N PRO A 10 10.88 7.58 4.76
CA PRO A 10 11.27 8.89 4.28
C PRO A 10 11.32 8.94 2.74
N TYR A 11 10.22 8.58 2.06
CA TYR A 11 10.20 8.69 0.60
C TYR A 11 10.19 10.16 0.17
N ALA A 12 10.88 10.48 -0.92
CA ALA A 12 11.10 11.86 -1.37
C ALA A 12 9.81 12.66 -1.65
N TRP A 13 8.69 11.98 -1.93
CA TRP A 13 7.38 12.61 -2.15
C TRP A 13 6.67 12.98 -0.83
N GLY A 14 7.20 12.59 0.33
CA GLY A 14 6.56 12.80 1.62
C GLY A 14 6.53 14.25 2.08
N SER A 15 5.46 14.62 2.79
CA SER A 15 5.41 15.90 3.51
C SER A 15 6.46 15.92 4.62
N THR A 16 7.09 17.07 4.85
CA THR A 16 8.05 17.28 5.95
C THR A 16 7.37 17.61 7.28
N THR A 17 6.05 17.88 7.29
CA THR A 17 5.34 18.42 8.47
C THR A 17 4.09 17.62 8.88
N ALA A 18 3.39 16.97 7.95
CA ALA A 18 2.05 16.41 8.24
C ALA A 18 2.04 15.29 9.30
N ILE A 19 2.96 14.31 9.21
CA ILE A 19 3.08 13.26 10.23
C ILE A 19 3.55 13.85 11.58
N PRO A 20 4.60 14.70 11.64
CA PRO A 20 5.02 15.35 12.88
C PRO A 20 3.89 16.11 13.58
N GLU A 21 3.11 16.90 12.82
CA GLU A 21 1.97 17.66 13.33
C GLU A 21 0.91 16.75 13.94
N LEU A 22 0.52 15.68 13.23
CA LEU A 22 -0.46 14.71 13.72
C LEU A 22 0.00 14.00 15.01
N LEU A 23 1.31 13.79 15.16
CA LEU A 23 1.91 13.16 16.34
C LEU A 23 2.21 14.16 17.47
N GLY A 24 2.04 15.47 17.25
CA GLY A 24 2.42 16.51 18.21
C GLY A 24 3.93 16.60 18.45
N THR A 25 4.73 16.34 17.42
CA THR A 25 6.21 16.33 17.48
C THR A 25 6.80 17.41 16.58
N ALA A 26 8.05 17.82 16.86
CA ALA A 26 8.74 18.78 16.02
C ALA A 26 9.09 18.15 14.66
N PRO A 27 8.89 18.85 13.53
CA PRO A 27 9.34 18.40 12.22
C PRO A 27 10.85 18.12 12.21
N THR A 28 11.25 17.04 11.54
CA THR A 28 12.67 16.67 11.42
C THR A 28 13.39 17.44 10.32
N GLY A 29 12.65 18.12 9.43
CA GLY A 29 13.18 18.74 8.21
C GLY A 29 13.25 17.79 7.00
N GLU A 30 13.19 16.48 7.23
CA GLU A 30 13.23 15.44 6.20
C GLU A 30 11.82 14.98 5.77
N PRO A 31 11.63 14.52 4.51
CA PRO A 31 10.36 13.95 4.06
C PRO A 31 9.88 12.79 4.94
N GLN A 32 8.59 12.79 5.28
CA GLN A 32 7.92 11.72 6.03
C GLN A 32 6.67 11.28 5.26
N ALA A 33 6.81 10.22 4.47
CA ALA A 33 5.84 9.86 3.46
C ALA A 33 4.78 8.88 3.97
N GLU A 34 5.21 7.85 4.70
CA GLU A 34 4.32 6.83 5.24
C GLU A 34 4.73 6.48 6.68
N MET A 35 3.79 6.42 7.63
CA MET A 35 4.00 5.74 8.91
C MET A 35 3.33 4.38 8.87
N TRP A 36 4.11 3.30 9.07
CA TRP A 36 3.61 1.92 8.98
C TRP A 36 3.28 1.36 10.35
N MET A 37 2.06 0.83 10.47
CA MET A 37 1.52 0.19 11.66
C MET A 37 1.12 -1.24 11.31
N GLY A 38 1.90 -2.21 11.79
CA GLY A 38 1.65 -3.63 11.53
C GLY A 38 2.93 -4.46 11.55
N ALA A 39 2.82 -5.69 11.04
CA ALA A 39 3.89 -6.70 11.08
C ALA A 39 4.58 -6.89 9.72
N HIS A 40 4.64 -5.85 8.89
CA HIS A 40 5.23 -5.95 7.55
C HIS A 40 6.76 -6.18 7.64
N PRO A 41 7.34 -7.21 6.99
CA PRO A 41 8.76 -7.57 7.15
C PRO A 41 9.75 -6.44 6.87
N GLY A 42 9.46 -5.58 5.90
CA GLY A 42 10.32 -4.45 5.54
C GLY A 42 10.35 -3.28 6.54
N ALA A 43 9.40 -3.18 7.47
CA ALA A 43 9.34 -2.16 8.53
C ALA A 43 8.28 -2.51 9.58
N PRO A 44 8.49 -3.55 10.41
CA PRO A 44 7.51 -3.94 11.41
C PRO A 44 7.42 -2.90 12.53
N SER A 45 6.22 -2.71 13.08
CA SER A 45 6.04 -2.03 14.36
C SER A 45 6.78 -2.76 15.46
N ARG A 46 7.19 -2.05 16.51
CA ARG A 46 7.87 -2.62 17.68
C ARG A 46 7.06 -2.35 18.94
N LEU A 47 7.24 -3.20 19.94
CA LEU A 47 6.59 -3.06 21.25
C LEU A 47 7.49 -3.61 22.36
N THR A 48 7.26 -3.13 23.58
CA THR A 48 7.96 -3.61 24.77
C THR A 48 6.95 -4.26 25.70
N ARG A 49 7.12 -5.55 25.98
CA ARG A 49 6.33 -6.30 26.97
C ARG A 49 7.17 -6.60 28.21
N PRO A 50 6.57 -6.62 29.42
CA PRO A 50 7.24 -7.17 30.59
C PRO A 50 7.71 -8.60 30.31
N ALA A 51 8.90 -8.95 30.79
CA ALA A 51 9.40 -10.31 30.72
C ALA A 51 8.40 -11.27 31.40
N ALA A 52 8.17 -12.44 30.78
CA ALA A 52 7.36 -13.49 31.41
C ALA A 52 8.02 -13.90 32.73
N ALA A 53 7.21 -14.14 33.77
CA ALA A 53 7.67 -14.34 35.16
C ALA A 53 8.65 -15.54 35.34
N ASP A 54 8.72 -16.40 34.33
CA ASP A 54 9.47 -17.63 34.18
C ASP A 54 10.67 -17.51 33.23
N SER A 55 10.91 -16.34 32.64
CA SER A 55 12.10 -16.08 31.83
C SER A 55 13.29 -15.67 32.71
N THR A 56 14.32 -16.53 32.77
CA THR A 56 15.57 -16.29 33.52
C THR A 56 16.54 -15.34 32.80
N GLY A 57 16.03 -14.50 31.90
CA GLY A 57 16.80 -13.63 31.00
C GLY A 57 16.32 -12.17 31.05
N SER A 58 17.29 -11.25 30.97
CA SER A 58 17.20 -9.81 31.19
C SER A 58 15.97 -9.09 30.61
N GLY A 59 15.17 -8.48 31.50
CA GLY A 59 14.38 -7.25 31.26
C GLY A 59 13.28 -7.31 30.19
N ALA A 60 12.42 -6.29 30.19
CA ALA A 60 11.45 -6.06 29.14
C ALA A 60 12.20 -5.64 27.85
N GLY A 61 12.47 -6.59 26.95
CA GLY A 61 13.10 -6.31 25.65
C GLY A 61 12.11 -5.74 24.64
N GLU A 62 12.58 -4.83 23.78
CA GLU A 62 11.80 -4.40 22.62
C GLU A 62 11.78 -5.52 21.56
N GLN A 63 10.59 -5.91 21.11
CA GLN A 63 10.36 -6.98 20.14
C GLN A 63 9.67 -6.41 18.90
N SER A 64 9.90 -7.01 17.73
CA SER A 64 9.09 -6.69 16.55
C SER A 64 7.69 -7.30 16.70
N LEU A 65 6.67 -6.64 16.18
CA LEU A 65 5.32 -7.17 16.15
C LEU A 65 5.24 -8.47 15.33
N THR A 66 6.11 -8.63 14.33
CA THR A 66 6.27 -9.86 13.56
C THR A 66 6.68 -11.01 14.47
N ASP A 67 7.76 -10.86 15.25
CA ASP A 67 8.25 -11.92 16.16
C ASP A 67 7.22 -12.27 17.24
N VAL A 68 6.49 -11.26 17.72
CA VAL A 68 5.43 -11.44 18.73
C VAL A 68 4.28 -12.27 18.16
N ILE A 69 3.85 -11.99 16.93
CA ILE A 69 2.79 -12.77 16.26
C ILE A 69 3.29 -14.17 15.91
N ASP A 70 4.50 -14.31 15.38
CA ASP A 70 5.05 -15.61 14.98
C ASP A 70 5.23 -16.56 16.18
N ALA A 71 5.48 -16.04 17.38
CA ALA A 71 5.60 -16.83 18.60
C ALA A 71 4.26 -17.45 19.06
N ASP A 72 3.11 -16.78 18.84
CA ASP A 72 1.79 -17.31 19.18
C ASP A 72 0.67 -16.66 18.32
N PRO A 73 0.51 -17.10 17.05
CA PRO A 73 -0.41 -16.44 16.11
C PRO A 73 -1.87 -16.52 16.55
N GLU A 74 -2.29 -17.63 17.17
CA GLU A 74 -3.68 -17.79 17.60
C GLU A 74 -4.01 -16.87 18.79
N ARG A 75 -3.08 -16.66 19.70
CA ARG A 75 -3.26 -15.72 20.81
C ARG A 75 -3.31 -14.27 20.32
N GLU A 76 -2.41 -13.88 19.41
CA GLU A 76 -2.29 -12.48 18.98
C GLU A 76 -3.31 -12.09 17.91
N LEU A 77 -3.65 -12.99 16.98
CA LEU A 77 -4.58 -12.73 15.86
C LEU A 77 -5.97 -13.31 16.08
N GLY A 78 -6.12 -14.30 16.96
CA GLY A 78 -7.33 -15.08 17.13
C GLY A 78 -7.46 -16.22 16.11
N SER A 79 -7.97 -17.37 16.55
CA SER A 79 -8.07 -18.58 15.73
C SER A 79 -8.89 -18.39 14.43
N ALA A 80 -9.90 -17.51 14.43
CA ALA A 80 -10.70 -17.21 13.24
C ALA A 80 -9.90 -16.49 12.14
N ALA A 81 -9.04 -15.55 12.53
CA ALA A 81 -8.16 -14.86 11.59
C ALA A 81 -7.10 -15.82 11.04
N VAL A 82 -6.47 -16.61 11.92
CA VAL A 82 -5.47 -17.60 11.52
C VAL A 82 -6.04 -18.63 10.53
N ARG A 83 -7.26 -19.14 10.76
CA ARG A 83 -7.92 -20.06 9.82
C ARG A 83 -8.20 -19.42 8.46
N THR A 84 -8.52 -18.14 8.42
CA THR A 84 -8.93 -17.44 7.18
C THR A 84 -7.73 -16.94 6.39
N PHE A 85 -6.75 -16.34 7.06
CA PHE A 85 -5.65 -15.59 6.43
C PHE A 85 -4.26 -16.18 6.70
N GLY A 86 -4.16 -17.23 7.52
CA GLY A 86 -2.89 -17.81 7.95
C GLY A 86 -2.28 -17.11 9.16
N PRO A 87 -1.09 -17.55 9.61
CA PRO A 87 -0.47 -17.12 10.86
C PRO A 87 0.23 -15.75 10.76
N ARG A 88 -0.27 -14.83 9.92
CA ARG A 88 0.32 -13.51 9.69
C ARG A 88 -0.75 -12.44 9.79
N LEU A 89 -0.35 -11.22 10.19
CA LEU A 89 -1.26 -10.08 10.20
C LEU A 89 -1.76 -9.78 8.78
N PRO A 90 -3.09 -9.84 8.51
CA PRO A 90 -3.62 -9.81 7.15
C PRO A 90 -3.79 -8.40 6.57
N PHE A 91 -3.28 -7.38 7.25
CA PHE A 91 -3.34 -6.00 6.80
C PHE A 91 -2.10 -5.21 7.24
N LEU A 92 -1.86 -4.09 6.56
CA LEU A 92 -0.90 -3.07 6.95
C LEU A 92 -1.66 -1.75 7.04
N LEU A 93 -1.69 -1.15 8.23
CA LEU A 93 -2.25 0.19 8.40
C LEU A 93 -1.15 1.22 8.13
N LYS A 94 -1.51 2.30 7.44
CA LYS A 94 -0.59 3.40 7.15
C LYS A 94 -1.21 4.75 7.46
N LEU A 95 -0.39 5.69 7.90
CA LEU A 95 -0.65 7.11 7.68
C LEU A 95 0.12 7.52 6.42
N LEU A 96 -0.57 8.12 5.45
CA LEU A 96 0.02 8.61 4.21
C LEU A 96 0.08 10.14 4.26
N ALA A 97 1.26 10.71 4.04
CA ALA A 97 1.48 12.15 4.03
C ALA A 97 2.10 12.57 2.70
N ALA A 98 1.25 12.70 1.68
CA ALA A 98 1.66 13.10 0.34
C ALA A 98 2.03 14.59 0.29
N GLY A 99 3.32 14.89 0.13
CA GLY A 99 3.85 16.24 -0.12
C GLY A 99 3.99 16.56 -1.62
N ALA A 100 3.96 15.54 -2.49
CA ALA A 100 3.95 15.64 -3.93
C ALA A 100 3.01 14.58 -4.54
N PRO A 101 2.52 14.75 -5.79
CA PRO A 101 1.71 13.74 -6.47
C PRO A 101 2.45 12.41 -6.62
N LEU A 102 1.73 11.31 -6.40
CA LEU A 102 2.26 9.95 -6.52
C LEU A 102 2.05 9.42 -7.95
N SER A 103 2.78 8.36 -8.30
CA SER A 103 2.59 7.60 -9.53
C SER A 103 1.17 7.04 -9.63
N LEU A 104 0.61 6.97 -10.84
CA LEU A 104 -0.57 6.15 -11.10
C LEU A 104 -0.23 4.67 -10.85
N GLN A 105 -1.16 3.94 -10.24
CA GLN A 105 -0.97 2.54 -9.86
C GLN A 105 -2.15 1.71 -10.33
N VAL A 106 -1.85 0.46 -10.70
CA VAL A 106 -2.84 -0.59 -10.94
C VAL A 106 -2.40 -1.80 -10.12
N HIS A 107 -3.34 -2.43 -9.43
CA HIS A 107 -3.07 -3.66 -8.70
C HIS A 107 -3.64 -4.85 -9.48
N PRO A 108 -2.85 -5.91 -9.68
CA PRO A 108 -3.35 -7.13 -10.29
C PRO A 108 -4.43 -7.76 -9.40
N ASP A 109 -5.35 -8.51 -10.02
CA ASP A 109 -6.16 -9.46 -9.28
C ASP A 109 -5.31 -10.61 -8.73
N LEU A 110 -5.93 -11.49 -7.94
CA LEU A 110 -5.21 -12.58 -7.29
C LEU A 110 -4.57 -13.56 -8.29
N ALA A 111 -5.28 -13.88 -9.37
CA ALA A 111 -4.78 -14.82 -10.37
C ALA A 111 -3.58 -14.25 -11.11
N GLN A 112 -3.66 -12.97 -11.51
CA GLN A 112 -2.57 -12.27 -12.17
C GLN A 112 -1.37 -12.06 -11.24
N ALA A 113 -1.59 -11.75 -9.96
CA ALA A 113 -0.52 -11.63 -8.97
C ALA A 113 0.27 -12.94 -8.80
N GLN A 114 -0.44 -14.07 -8.68
CA GLN A 114 0.17 -15.40 -8.57
C GLN A 114 0.98 -15.77 -9.81
N GLN A 115 0.42 -15.53 -11.00
CA GLN A 115 1.08 -15.82 -12.27
C GLN A 115 2.33 -14.97 -12.47
N GLY A 116 2.23 -13.65 -12.23
CA GLY A 116 3.31 -12.70 -12.35
C GLY A 116 4.45 -12.97 -11.37
N TYR A 117 4.12 -13.24 -10.10
CA TYR A 117 5.10 -13.61 -9.09
C TYR A 117 5.86 -14.89 -9.48
N ALA A 118 5.14 -15.95 -9.88
CA ALA A 118 5.76 -17.20 -10.28
C ALA A 118 6.63 -17.07 -11.54
N ASP A 119 6.30 -16.16 -12.47
CA ASP A 119 7.12 -15.88 -13.64
C ASP A 119 8.44 -15.21 -13.29
N GLU A 120 8.39 -14.17 -12.47
CA GLU A 120 9.59 -13.46 -12.03
C GLU A 120 10.50 -14.36 -11.17
N GLU A 121 9.93 -15.27 -10.36
CA GLU A 121 10.68 -16.32 -9.64
C GLU A 121 11.41 -17.27 -10.60
N ARG A 122 10.72 -17.80 -11.62
CA ARG A 122 11.34 -18.70 -12.61
C ARG A 122 12.48 -18.02 -13.37
N ARG A 123 12.39 -16.71 -13.59
CA ARG A 123 13.42 -15.89 -14.23
C ARG A 123 14.55 -15.48 -13.28
N GLY A 124 14.44 -15.80 -11.99
CA GLY A 124 15.44 -15.49 -10.98
C GLY A 124 15.57 -13.99 -10.69
N VAL A 125 14.49 -13.21 -10.86
CA VAL A 125 14.50 -11.76 -10.57
C VAL A 125 14.53 -11.56 -9.05
N PRO A 126 15.58 -10.95 -8.46
CA PRO A 126 15.63 -10.71 -7.01
C PRO A 126 14.43 -9.88 -6.51
N VAL A 127 13.93 -10.18 -5.31
CA VAL A 127 12.74 -9.51 -4.74
C VAL A 127 12.94 -8.00 -4.51
N ASP A 128 14.18 -7.58 -4.30
CA ASP A 128 14.61 -6.21 -4.10
C ASP A 128 15.07 -5.51 -5.39
N ALA A 129 15.06 -6.21 -6.53
CA ALA A 129 15.44 -5.63 -7.80
C ALA A 129 14.49 -4.49 -8.18
N PRO A 130 15.00 -3.35 -8.69
CA PRO A 130 14.18 -2.18 -9.00
C PRO A 130 13.15 -2.45 -10.12
N HIS A 131 13.37 -3.50 -10.93
CA HIS A 131 12.49 -3.92 -12.01
C HIS A 131 11.57 -5.10 -11.62
N ARG A 132 11.58 -5.57 -10.36
CA ARG A 132 10.65 -6.59 -9.85
C ARG A 132 9.27 -5.96 -9.67
N THR A 133 8.28 -6.46 -10.40
CA THR A 133 6.90 -5.94 -10.36
C THR A 133 6.06 -6.64 -9.30
N TYR A 134 6.16 -7.96 -9.20
CA TYR A 134 5.38 -8.80 -8.30
C TYR A 134 6.24 -9.21 -7.10
N LYS A 135 6.11 -8.47 -6.00
CA LYS A 135 6.87 -8.71 -4.76
C LYS A 135 6.30 -9.83 -3.90
N ASP A 136 5.03 -10.17 -4.10
CA ASP A 136 4.35 -11.30 -3.51
C ASP A 136 3.27 -11.82 -4.47
N ALA A 137 2.66 -12.95 -4.11
CA ALA A 137 1.66 -13.65 -4.91
C ALA A 137 0.22 -13.28 -4.53
N ASN A 138 -0.01 -12.15 -3.85
CA ASN A 138 -1.33 -11.75 -3.37
C ASN A 138 -1.86 -10.53 -4.12
N HIS A 139 -3.19 -10.39 -4.12
CA HIS A 139 -3.84 -9.16 -4.54
C HIS A 139 -3.76 -8.14 -3.41
N LYS A 140 -3.81 -6.84 -3.78
CA LYS A 140 -3.64 -5.73 -2.85
C LYS A 140 -4.88 -4.84 -2.85
N PRO A 141 -5.98 -5.25 -2.19
CA PRO A 141 -7.12 -4.37 -1.99
C PRO A 141 -6.72 -3.27 -1.01
N GLU A 142 -7.06 -2.02 -1.34
CA GLU A 142 -6.73 -0.86 -0.52
C GLU A 142 -7.98 -0.06 -0.16
N LEU A 143 -7.96 0.55 1.02
CA LEU A 143 -8.96 1.50 1.48
C LEU A 143 -8.23 2.78 1.91
N ILE A 144 -8.67 3.92 1.38
CA ILE A 144 -8.18 5.23 1.78
C ILE A 144 -9.25 5.92 2.62
N CYS A 145 -8.86 6.41 3.79
CA CYS A 145 -9.67 7.26 4.66
C CYS A 145 -8.99 8.62 4.79
N ALA A 146 -9.64 9.67 4.26
CA ALA A 146 -9.09 11.02 4.29
C ALA A 146 -9.14 11.60 5.72
N LEU A 147 -7.97 11.95 6.26
CA LEU A 147 -7.86 12.64 7.57
C LEU A 147 -7.87 14.17 7.42
N THR A 148 -7.50 14.65 6.24
CA THR A 148 -7.52 16.05 5.79
C THR A 148 -8.18 16.09 4.40
N PRO A 149 -8.45 17.28 3.82
CA PRO A 149 -8.75 17.34 2.39
C PRO A 149 -7.74 16.53 1.57
N PHE A 150 -8.23 15.70 0.66
CA PHE A 150 -7.44 14.72 -0.06
C PHE A 150 -7.93 14.62 -1.50
N ASP A 151 -7.01 14.78 -2.44
CA ASP A 151 -7.24 14.59 -3.87
C ASP A 151 -6.67 13.24 -4.31
N GLY A 152 -7.47 12.48 -5.07
CA GLY A 152 -7.07 11.18 -5.61
C GLY A 152 -7.75 10.88 -6.93
N LEU A 153 -7.06 10.09 -7.76
CA LEU A 153 -7.60 9.51 -8.98
C LEU A 153 -7.96 8.05 -8.70
N CYS A 154 -9.19 7.64 -9.01
CA CYS A 154 -9.66 6.29 -8.76
C CYS A 154 -10.62 5.85 -9.87
N GLY A 155 -10.23 4.81 -10.60
CA GLY A 155 -11.00 4.27 -11.72
C GLY A 155 -11.04 5.19 -12.94
N PHE A 156 -11.74 4.73 -13.96
CA PHE A 156 -12.02 5.52 -15.16
C PHE A 156 -13.33 6.30 -14.99
N ARG A 157 -13.39 7.46 -15.64
CA ARG A 157 -14.66 8.15 -15.87
C ARG A 157 -15.50 7.38 -16.87
N ARG A 158 -16.79 7.70 -16.94
CA ARG A 158 -17.64 7.24 -18.04
C ARG A 158 -17.03 7.68 -19.39
N PRO A 159 -17.08 6.85 -20.45
CA PRO A 159 -16.43 7.15 -21.73
C PRO A 159 -16.79 8.53 -22.29
N GLU A 160 -18.07 8.91 -22.23
CA GLU A 160 -18.56 10.22 -22.68
C GLU A 160 -17.93 11.39 -21.90
N GLU A 161 -17.81 11.27 -20.58
CA GLU A 161 -17.16 12.31 -19.76
C GLU A 161 -15.67 12.42 -20.06
N ALA A 162 -15.00 11.27 -20.30
CA ALA A 162 -13.62 11.25 -20.72
C ALA A 162 -13.45 11.89 -22.11
N ALA A 163 -14.35 11.59 -23.05
CA ALA A 163 -14.36 12.15 -24.39
C ALA A 163 -14.52 13.67 -24.37
N ASP A 164 -15.45 14.19 -23.56
CA ASP A 164 -15.67 15.63 -23.41
C ASP A 164 -14.44 16.33 -22.82
N LEU A 165 -13.80 15.74 -21.81
CA LEU A 165 -12.58 16.27 -21.21
C LEU A 165 -11.42 16.31 -22.22
N ILE A 166 -11.24 15.23 -23.00
CA ILE A 166 -10.19 15.15 -24.03
C ILE A 166 -10.46 16.15 -25.15
N ALA A 167 -11.71 16.24 -25.62
CA ALA A 167 -12.11 17.18 -26.68
C ALA A 167 -11.85 18.64 -26.27
N ALA A 168 -12.09 18.98 -25.00
CA ALA A 168 -11.85 20.31 -24.46
C ALA A 168 -10.37 20.76 -24.51
N LEU A 169 -9.42 19.82 -24.64
CA LEU A 169 -8.00 20.15 -24.83
C LEU A 169 -7.71 20.77 -26.21
N GLY A 170 -8.61 20.59 -27.19
CA GLY A 170 -8.45 21.17 -28.53
C GLY A 170 -7.28 20.58 -29.34
N VAL A 171 -6.85 19.35 -29.00
CA VAL A 171 -5.71 18.68 -29.65
C VAL A 171 -6.20 17.76 -30.76
N ASP A 172 -5.89 18.10 -32.01
CA ASP A 172 -6.36 17.36 -33.19
C ASP A 172 -5.98 15.88 -33.19
N SER A 173 -4.77 15.55 -32.72
CA SER A 173 -4.29 14.15 -32.64
C SER A 173 -5.07 13.30 -31.63
N LEU A 174 -5.89 13.91 -30.77
CA LEU A 174 -6.73 13.18 -29.80
C LEU A 174 -8.14 12.90 -30.30
N LYS A 175 -8.57 13.51 -31.42
CA LYS A 175 -9.91 13.33 -31.99
C LYS A 175 -10.31 11.87 -32.22
N PRO A 176 -9.43 10.98 -32.75
CA PRO A 176 -9.80 9.58 -32.94
C PRO A 176 -10.19 8.86 -31.64
N TYR A 177 -9.56 9.21 -30.51
CA TYR A 177 -9.90 8.63 -29.21
C TYR A 177 -11.23 9.17 -28.68
N VAL A 178 -11.52 10.45 -28.90
CA VAL A 178 -12.82 11.05 -28.58
C VAL A 178 -13.94 10.32 -29.33
N ASP A 179 -13.76 10.12 -30.63
CA ASP A 179 -14.76 9.43 -31.47
C ASP A 179 -14.97 7.98 -30.99
N LEU A 180 -13.88 7.29 -30.67
CA LEU A 180 -13.93 5.92 -30.15
C LEU A 180 -14.67 5.81 -28.80
N LEU A 181 -14.39 6.73 -27.88
CA LEU A 181 -15.05 6.79 -26.57
C LEU A 181 -16.55 7.03 -26.65
N ARG A 182 -17.00 7.78 -27.68
CA ARG A 182 -18.44 8.08 -27.90
C ARG A 182 -19.20 6.99 -28.66
N ALA A 183 -18.50 6.23 -29.51
CA ALA A 183 -19.15 5.30 -30.43
C ALA A 183 -19.27 3.87 -29.90
N SER A 184 -18.46 3.49 -28.90
CA SER A 184 -18.36 2.10 -28.43
C SER A 184 -18.98 1.91 -27.04
N PRO A 185 -19.48 0.69 -26.73
CA PRO A 185 -19.81 0.31 -25.36
C PRO A 185 -18.62 0.52 -24.42
N GLU A 186 -18.88 0.87 -23.17
CA GLU A 186 -17.89 1.35 -22.21
C GLU A 186 -16.68 0.42 -22.02
N ASP A 187 -16.93 -0.88 -21.85
CA ASP A 187 -15.89 -1.89 -21.68
C ASP A 187 -14.96 -1.98 -22.89
N ARG A 188 -15.52 -1.91 -24.10
CA ARG A 188 -14.77 -1.94 -25.34
C ARG A 188 -14.03 -0.63 -25.58
N ALA A 189 -14.69 0.49 -25.37
CA ALA A 189 -14.15 1.83 -25.58
C ALA A 189 -12.90 2.06 -24.71
N LEU A 190 -13.01 1.78 -23.40
CA LEU A 190 -11.91 1.98 -22.46
C LEU A 190 -10.74 1.04 -22.78
N ARG A 191 -11.02 -0.21 -23.15
CA ARG A 191 -9.97 -1.18 -23.50
C ARG A 191 -9.20 -0.73 -24.75
N GLU A 192 -9.89 -0.43 -25.85
CA GLU A 192 -9.24 -0.06 -27.11
C GLU A 192 -8.45 1.26 -27.03
N VAL A 193 -8.84 2.20 -26.17
CA VAL A 193 -8.09 3.46 -25.97
C VAL A 193 -6.82 3.28 -25.12
N LEU A 194 -6.82 2.32 -24.19
CA LEU A 194 -5.81 2.24 -23.12
C LEU A 194 -4.90 1.01 -23.18
N THR A 195 -5.15 0.07 -24.10
CA THR A 195 -4.32 -1.14 -24.33
C THR A 195 -3.96 -1.27 -25.79
#